data_AF-A0A966YWV8-F1
#
_entry.id   AF-A0A966YWV8-F1
#
_cell.length_a   1.000
_cell.length_b   1.000
_cell.length_c   1.000
_cell.angle_alpha   90.00
_cell.angle_beta   90.00
_cell.angle_gamma   90.00
#
_symmetry.space_group_name_H-M   'P 1'
#
loop_
_entity.id
_entity.type
_entity.pdbx_description
1 polymer ?
#
loop_
_entity_poly.entity_id
_entity_poly.type
_entity_poly.pdbx_seq_one_letter_code
_entity_poly.pdbx_strand_id
1 'polypeptide(L)'
;MIGSLAAGGRPLVCTEWLARPEGSTIELLEVFKAAGVGAINWGLVDGRTQTRLPWRTWWETVDEDEPWFHELLRVDGSPYDVDEIAVIRSVVDGTNSM
;
A
#
# COMPACT_ATOMS: atom_id res chain seq x y z
N MET A 1 -2.22 -7.97 -16.24
CA MET A 1 -2.04 -8.97 -15.16
C MET A 1 -3.36 -9.34 -14.46
N ILE A 2 -4.14 -8.38 -13.94
CA ILE A 2 -5.44 -8.69 -13.30
C ILE A 2 -6.40 -9.43 -14.27
N GLY A 3 -6.62 -8.91 -15.48
CA GLY A 3 -7.58 -9.50 -16.43
C GLY A 3 -7.29 -10.95 -16.80
N SER A 4 -6.01 -11.33 -16.97
CA SER A 4 -5.63 -12.72 -17.26
C SER A 4 -5.88 -13.67 -16.08
N LEU A 5 -5.72 -13.19 -14.85
CA LEU A 5 -5.97 -13.99 -13.64
C LEU A 5 -7.47 -14.11 -13.35
N ALA A 6 -8.23 -13.02 -13.57
CA ALA A 6 -9.67 -12.97 -13.38
C ALA A 6 -10.42 -13.97 -14.29
N ALA A 7 -9.87 -14.28 -15.46
CA ALA A 7 -10.40 -15.30 -16.38
C ALA A 7 -10.52 -16.70 -15.74
N GLY A 8 -9.78 -16.97 -14.66
CA GLY A 8 -9.88 -18.21 -13.89
C GLY A 8 -11.15 -18.32 -13.03
N GLY A 9 -11.98 -17.28 -12.94
CA GLY A 9 -13.26 -17.30 -12.23
C GLY A 9 -13.15 -17.43 -10.71
N ARG A 10 -11.97 -17.17 -10.14
CA ARG A 10 -11.70 -17.25 -8.70
C ARG A 10 -11.44 -15.86 -8.13
N PRO A 11 -11.81 -15.59 -6.86
CA PRO A 11 -11.43 -14.35 -6.18
C PRO A 11 -9.92 -14.15 -6.20
N LEU A 12 -9.49 -12.90 -6.39
CA LEU A 12 -8.09 -12.52 -6.40
C LEU A 12 -7.73 -11.76 -5.12
N VAL A 13 -6.51 -12.01 -4.63
CA VAL A 13 -5.91 -11.31 -3.50
C VAL A 13 -4.49 -10.92 -3.87
N CYS A 14 -4.17 -9.64 -3.76
CA CYS A 14 -2.81 -9.10 -3.80
C CYS A 14 -2.28 -9.09 -2.37
N THR A 15 -1.26 -9.91 -2.09
CA THR A 15 -0.77 -10.11 -0.72
C THR A 15 0.15 -9.01 -0.23
N GLU A 16 0.76 -8.25 -1.15
CA GLU A 16 1.64 -7.11 -0.88
C GLU A 16 1.54 -6.16 -2.07
N TRP A 17 1.36 -4.86 -1.83
CA TRP A 17 1.04 -3.92 -2.91
C TRP A 17 1.68 -2.55 -2.80
N LEU A 18 1.93 -2.02 -1.60
CA LEU A 18 2.48 -0.68 -1.44
C LEU A 18 4.01 -0.75 -1.50
N ALA A 19 4.66 0.07 -2.30
CA ALA A 19 6.11 0.09 -2.48
C ALA A 19 6.49 1.42 -3.14
N ARG A 20 6.40 2.53 -2.39
CA ARG A 20 6.41 3.89 -2.97
C ARG A 20 7.63 4.20 -3.85
N PRO A 21 8.88 3.88 -3.45
CA PRO A 21 10.06 4.13 -4.29
C PRO A 21 10.09 3.28 -5.58
N GLU A 22 9.36 2.16 -5.62
CA GLU A 22 9.23 1.28 -6.80
C GLU A 22 8.03 1.67 -7.69
N GLY A 23 7.39 2.81 -7.40
CA GLY A 23 6.25 3.33 -8.17
C GLY A 23 4.91 2.70 -7.81
N SER A 24 4.85 1.90 -6.74
CA SER A 24 3.60 1.31 -6.26
C SER A 24 3.02 2.17 -5.14
N THR A 25 2.01 2.96 -5.44
CA THR A 25 1.48 4.05 -4.60
C THR A 25 0.05 3.80 -4.13
N ILE A 26 -0.45 4.65 -3.21
CA ILE A 26 -1.72 4.45 -2.51
C ILE A 26 -2.93 4.30 -3.44
N GLU A 27 -2.89 4.94 -4.61
CA GLU A 27 -3.97 4.98 -5.61
C GLU A 27 -4.31 3.58 -6.16
N LEU A 28 -3.40 2.61 -6.03
CA LEU A 28 -3.67 1.21 -6.39
C LEU A 28 -4.85 0.61 -5.61
N LEU A 29 -5.16 1.10 -4.42
CA LEU A 29 -6.36 0.68 -3.67
C LEU A 29 -7.65 0.92 -4.45
N GLU A 30 -7.73 1.99 -5.24
CA GLU A 30 -8.89 2.26 -6.10
C GLU A 30 -8.98 1.24 -7.23
N VAL A 31 -7.84 0.89 -7.83
CA VAL A 31 -7.75 -0.15 -8.87
C VAL A 31 -8.19 -1.51 -8.32
N PHE A 32 -7.70 -1.89 -7.13
CA PHE A 32 -8.08 -3.14 -6.48
C PHE A 32 -9.57 -3.18 -6.15
N LYS A 33 -10.13 -2.08 -5.59
CA LYS A 33 -11.56 -1.96 -5.32
C LYS A 33 -12.40 -2.09 -6.59
N ALA A 34 -12.05 -1.35 -7.65
CA ALA A 34 -12.76 -1.39 -8.93
C ALA A 34 -12.72 -2.78 -9.58
N ALA A 35 -11.62 -3.51 -9.40
CA ALA A 35 -11.46 -4.87 -9.91
C ALA A 35 -11.99 -5.98 -8.98
N GLY A 36 -12.49 -5.64 -7.78
CA GLY A 36 -12.92 -6.63 -6.79
C GLY A 36 -11.78 -7.51 -6.26
N VAL A 37 -10.57 -6.97 -6.20
CA VAL A 37 -9.35 -7.65 -5.72
C VAL A 37 -9.11 -7.27 -4.27
N GLY A 38 -8.94 -8.24 -3.38
CA GLY A 38 -8.49 -7.97 -2.01
C GLY A 38 -7.02 -7.53 -2.00
N ALA A 39 -6.64 -6.57 -1.15
CA ALA A 39 -5.26 -6.12 -1.01
C ALA A 39 -4.83 -6.17 0.46
N ILE A 40 -3.68 -6.78 0.73
CA ILE A 40 -3.08 -6.88 2.06
C ILE A 40 -1.82 -6.00 2.09
N ASN A 41 -1.74 -5.08 3.04
CA ASN A 41 -0.52 -4.29 3.21
C ASN A 41 0.51 -5.07 4.03
N TRP A 42 1.76 -5.02 3.60
CA TRP A 42 2.91 -5.56 4.32
C TRP A 42 3.49 -4.50 5.25
N GLY A 43 3.37 -4.68 6.57
CA GLY A 43 3.65 -3.60 7.51
C GLY A 43 2.44 -2.66 7.69
N LEU A 44 2.59 -1.69 8.58
CA LEU A 44 1.52 -0.74 8.91
C LEU A 44 2.07 0.44 9.71
N VAL A 45 2.87 0.15 10.73
CA VAL A 45 3.42 1.10 11.69
C VAL A 45 4.94 1.06 11.65
N ASP A 46 5.60 2.21 11.75
CA ASP A 46 7.05 2.32 11.98
C ASP A 46 7.43 1.62 13.27
N GLY A 47 7.96 0.40 13.08
CA GLY A 47 8.14 -0.56 14.14
C GLY A 47 9.35 -1.45 13.91
N ARG A 48 9.42 -2.53 14.70
CA ARG A 48 10.61 -3.40 14.75
C ARG A 48 10.94 -4.10 13.43
N THR A 49 9.97 -4.26 12.54
CA THR A 49 10.16 -4.86 11.21
C THR A 49 10.85 -3.92 10.23
N GLN A 50 10.89 -2.61 10.53
CA GLN A 50 11.57 -1.58 9.74
C GLN A 50 11.14 -1.58 8.27
N THR A 51 9.84 -1.83 8.02
CA THR A 51 9.26 -1.97 6.69
C THR A 51 9.04 -0.63 5.97
N ARG A 52 9.32 0.50 6.62
CA ARG A 52 9.51 1.78 5.91
C ARG A 52 10.81 1.86 5.11
N LEU A 53 11.80 1.02 5.40
CA LEU A 53 13.06 1.02 4.68
C LEU A 53 12.92 0.19 3.39
N PRO A 54 13.43 0.66 2.25
CA PRO A 54 13.39 -0.10 1.01
C PRO A 54 14.30 -1.33 1.08
N TRP A 55 14.01 -2.35 0.27
CA TRP A 55 14.81 -3.59 0.19
C TRP A 55 16.29 -3.30 -0.07
N ARG A 56 16.59 -2.20 -0.77
CA ARG A 56 17.95 -1.82 -1.16
C ARG A 56 18.89 -1.47 -0.01
N THR A 57 18.34 -1.15 1.18
CA THR A 57 19.13 -0.89 2.40
C THR A 57 20.08 -2.03 2.80
N TRP A 58 19.87 -3.24 2.27
CA TRP A 58 20.72 -4.40 2.53
C TRP A 58 22.06 -4.34 1.81
N TRP A 59 22.19 -3.54 0.74
CA TRP A 59 23.40 -3.47 -0.09
C TRP A 59 23.84 -2.04 -0.42
N GLU A 60 23.08 -1.02 -0.06
CA GLU A 60 23.48 0.39 -0.23
C GLU A 60 22.91 1.32 0.84
N THR A 61 23.55 2.48 1.00
CA THR A 61 23.02 3.57 1.82
C THR A 61 21.87 4.24 1.08
N VAL A 62 20.76 4.42 1.78
CA VAL A 62 19.53 5.02 1.29
C VAL A 62 19.37 6.38 1.97
N ASP A 63 18.89 7.38 1.23
CA ASP A 63 18.65 8.70 1.80
C ASP A 63 17.47 8.64 2.78
N GLU A 64 17.55 9.35 3.89
CA GLU A 64 16.44 9.48 4.83
C GLU A 64 15.29 10.29 4.24
N ASP A 65 15.56 11.11 3.22
CA ASP A 65 14.57 11.92 2.50
C ASP A 65 13.75 11.11 1.48
N GLU A 66 14.10 9.84 1.22
CA GLU A 66 13.30 8.98 0.34
C GLU A 66 11.93 8.64 0.94
N PRO A 67 10.88 8.52 0.10
CA PRO A 67 9.56 8.12 0.57
C PRO A 67 9.61 6.78 1.32
N TRP A 68 8.83 6.70 2.41
CA TRP A 68 8.71 5.45 3.16
C TRP A 68 8.17 4.33 2.28
N PHE A 69 8.64 3.12 2.54
CA PHE A 69 8.36 1.99 1.68
C PHE A 69 6.94 1.45 1.84
N HIS A 70 6.66 0.66 2.88
CA HIS A 70 5.34 0.02 3.05
C HIS A 70 4.46 0.62 4.17
N GLU A 71 5.05 1.39 5.08
CA GLU A 71 4.34 1.82 6.29
C GLU A 71 3.39 2.99 6.01
N LEU A 72 2.35 3.09 6.85
CA LEU A 72 1.27 4.07 6.75
C LEU A 72 1.16 4.94 8.01
N LEU A 73 1.66 4.45 9.15
CA LEU A 73 1.55 5.10 10.45
C LEU A 73 2.93 5.23 11.09
N ARG A 74 3.15 6.33 11.80
CA ARG A 74 4.30 6.49 12.70
C ARG A 74 4.08 5.70 13.98
N VAL A 75 5.15 5.55 14.77
CA VAL A 75 5.15 4.86 16.08
C VAL A 75 4.01 5.32 17.01
N ASP A 76 3.66 6.60 16.97
CA ASP A 76 2.60 7.20 17.80
C ASP A 76 1.18 7.03 17.22
N GLY A 77 1.06 6.35 16.08
CA GLY A 77 -0.20 6.16 15.35
C GLY A 77 -0.59 7.32 14.44
N SER A 78 0.20 8.40 14.36
CA SER A 78 -0.05 9.48 13.41
C SER A 78 0.17 9.01 11.97
N PRO A 79 -0.63 9.49 10.99
CA PRO A 79 -0.43 9.16 9.58
C PRO A 79 0.95 9.56 9.08
N TYR A 80 1.65 8.67 8.36
CA TYR A 80 2.84 9.04 7.58
C TYR A 80 2.51 10.20 6.64
N ASP A 81 1.45 10.01 5.84
CA ASP A 81 0.85 10.97 4.94
C ASP A 81 -0.66 11.03 5.21
N VAL A 82 -1.18 12.23 5.49
CA VAL A 82 -2.59 12.44 5.82
C VAL A 82 -3.52 12.30 4.61
N ASP A 83 -3.03 12.60 3.41
CA ASP A 83 -3.80 12.54 2.17
C ASP A 83 -3.98 11.08 1.73
N GLU A 84 -2.95 10.25 1.92
CA GLU A 84 -3.05 8.80 1.70
C GLU A 84 -4.10 8.14 2.61
N ILE A 85 -4.19 8.56 3.87
CA ILE A 85 -5.23 8.07 4.80
C ILE A 85 -6.63 8.49 4.33
N ALA A 86 -6.77 9.67 3.71
CA ALA A 86 -8.05 10.08 3.13
C ALA A 86 -8.46 9.15 1.98
N VAL A 87 -7.53 8.74 1.11
CA VAL A 87 -7.77 7.75 0.05
C VAL A 87 -8.16 6.39 0.64
N ILE A 88 -7.43 5.89 1.65
CA ILE A 88 -7.78 4.62 2.30
C ILE A 88 -9.21 4.66 2.87
N ARG A 89 -9.57 5.77 3.53
CA ARG A 89 -10.92 5.94 4.07
C ARG A 89 -11.98 5.99 2.97
N SER A 90 -11.75 6.71 1.87
CA SER A 90 -12.71 6.75 0.75
C SER A 90 -12.94 5.36 0.12
N VAL A 91 -11.88 4.54 0.07
CA VAL A 91 -11.95 3.16 -0.43
C VAL A 91 -12.71 2.27 0.56
N VAL A 92 -12.42 2.34 1.86
CA VAL A 92 -12.97 1.46 2.91
C VAL A 92 -14.39 1.84 3.33
N ASP A 93 -14.68 3.11 3.56
CA ASP A 93 -15.96 3.58 4.11
C ASP A 93 -17.10 3.47 3.10
N GLY A 94 -16.79 3.08 1.85
CA GLY A 94 -17.81 2.72 0.87
C GLY A 94 -18.77 3.86 0.57
N THR A 95 -18.32 5.12 0.62
CA THR A 95 -19.09 6.24 0.06
C THR A 95 -19.20 6.01 -1.44
N ASN A 96 -20.25 5.28 -1.78
CA ASN A 96 -20.80 5.13 -3.09
C ASN A 96 -21.33 6.52 -3.45
N SER A 97 -20.46 7.38 -3.98
CA SER A 97 -20.89 8.56 -4.70
C SER A 97 -21.64 8.05 -5.93
N MET A 98 -22.95 7.88 -5.77
CA MET A 98 -23.93 7.84 -6.86
C MET A 98 -23.97 9.21 -7.54
#